data_AF-A0A1J1HIW3-F1
#
_entry.id   AF-A0A1J1HIW3-F1
#
_cell.length_a   1.000
_cell.length_b   1.000
_cell.length_c   1.000
_cell.angle_alpha   90.00
_cell.angle_beta   90.00
_cell.angle_gamma   90.00
#
_symmetry.space_group_name_H-M   'P 1'
#
loop_
_entity.id
_entity.type
_entity.pdbx_description
1 polymer ?
#
loop_
_entity_poly.entity_id
_entity_poly.type
_entity_poly.pdbx_seq_one_letter_code
_entity_poly.pdbx_strand_id
1 'polypeptide(L)'
;MSDTKATSTSDKMKERMAKLKNLHNVRNEARNQNHSEVKKEMERMTLPKNWDIRQQKAEWLIKDKANRDDAEEKGMDYDRVKLLNVSAQDQERIDKIKKRNKKIGDQGFADYETQTARQYQRLVKAMPAKDLQRYNEQKEMIGDNYYSSNPILEGVHKDSKAAVNNMVKDLDQQIEKRKKFSRRRMHNDEADIDYINEKNRRLNKKLAMYYDPYTTEIKQALERGTAI
;
A
#
# COMPACT_ATOMS: atom_id res chain seq x y z
N MET A 1 -24.24 -59.32 -31.55
CA MET A 1 -25.71 -59.16 -31.47
C MET A 1 -26.03 -58.37 -30.21
N SER A 2 -26.52 -57.15 -30.38
CA SER A 2 -27.13 -56.37 -29.30
C SER A 2 -28.24 -55.54 -29.95
N ASP A 3 -29.47 -55.98 -29.72
CA ASP A 3 -30.68 -55.50 -30.38
C ASP A 3 -30.92 -54.00 -30.18
N THR A 4 -31.06 -53.26 -31.28
CA THR A 4 -31.59 -51.89 -31.26
C THR A 4 -33.10 -51.95 -31.06
N LYS A 5 -33.55 -52.02 -29.79
CA LYS A 5 -34.96 -51.86 -29.44
C LYS A 5 -35.46 -50.49 -29.90
N ALA A 6 -36.46 -50.47 -30.77
CA ALA A 6 -37.15 -49.25 -31.17
C ALA A 6 -37.80 -48.59 -29.95
N THR A 7 -37.24 -47.46 -29.49
CA THR A 7 -37.78 -46.65 -28.40
C THR A 7 -39.17 -46.15 -28.76
N SER A 8 -40.16 -46.35 -27.87
CA SER A 8 -41.53 -45.90 -28.09
C SER A 8 -41.60 -44.36 -28.20
N THR A 9 -42.60 -43.83 -28.89
CA THR A 9 -42.82 -42.37 -29.01
C THR A 9 -42.97 -41.68 -27.65
N SER A 10 -43.55 -42.40 -26.67
CA SER A 10 -43.67 -41.98 -25.28
C SER A 10 -42.30 -41.81 -24.60
N ASP A 11 -41.38 -42.75 -24.81
CA ASP A 11 -40.03 -42.68 -24.21
C ASP A 11 -39.20 -41.55 -24.82
N LYS A 12 -39.31 -41.30 -26.14
CA LYS A 12 -38.71 -40.13 -26.80
C LYS A 12 -39.26 -38.80 -26.26
N MET A 13 -40.55 -38.73 -25.92
CA MET A 13 -41.16 -37.55 -25.29
C MET A 13 -40.65 -37.35 -23.87
N LYS A 14 -40.50 -38.42 -23.09
CA LYS A 14 -39.91 -38.37 -21.74
C LYS A 14 -38.45 -37.90 -21.77
N GLU A 15 -37.64 -38.40 -22.71
CA GLU A 15 -36.26 -37.94 -22.92
C GLU A 15 -36.19 -36.47 -23.32
N ARG A 16 -37.08 -36.02 -24.22
CA ARG A 16 -37.18 -34.60 -24.61
C ARG A 16 -37.56 -33.70 -23.42
N MET A 17 -38.49 -34.15 -22.57
CA MET A 17 -38.89 -33.44 -21.36
C MET A 17 -37.78 -33.42 -20.30
N ALA A 18 -37.04 -34.52 -20.14
CA ALA A 18 -35.87 -34.58 -19.26
C ALA A 18 -34.77 -33.63 -19.74
N LYS A 19 -34.48 -33.61 -21.06
CA LYS A 19 -33.53 -32.66 -21.66
C LYS A 19 -33.97 -31.22 -21.47
N LEU A 20 -35.26 -30.91 -21.62
CA LEU A 20 -35.80 -29.57 -21.39
C LEU A 20 -35.65 -29.13 -19.92
N LYS A 21 -35.94 -30.01 -18.96
CA LYS A 21 -35.70 -29.75 -17.53
C LYS A 21 -34.22 -29.48 -17.23
N ASN A 22 -33.33 -30.28 -17.81
CA ASN A 22 -31.89 -30.05 -17.68
C ASN A 22 -31.48 -28.69 -18.26
N LEU A 23 -32.00 -28.30 -19.42
CA LEU A 23 -31.74 -26.97 -20.00
C LEU A 23 -32.26 -25.84 -19.11
N HIS A 24 -33.41 -26.00 -18.47
CA HIS A 24 -33.93 -25.03 -17.50
C HIS A 24 -33.03 -24.92 -16.26
N ASN A 25 -32.54 -26.05 -15.74
CA ASN A 25 -31.61 -26.07 -14.61
C ASN A 25 -30.30 -25.38 -14.97
N VAL A 26 -29.69 -25.73 -16.11
CA VAL A 26 -28.46 -25.08 -16.61
C VAL A 26 -28.68 -23.59 -16.81
N ARG A 27 -29.84 -23.16 -17.34
CA ARG A 27 -30.16 -21.73 -17.49
C ARG A 27 -30.27 -21.02 -16.15
N ASN A 28 -30.89 -21.65 -15.16
CA ASN A 28 -31.03 -21.09 -13.82
C ASN A 28 -29.69 -21.05 -13.09
N GLU A 29 -28.87 -22.08 -13.21
CA GLU A 29 -27.50 -22.12 -12.69
C GLU A 29 -26.65 -21.01 -13.31
N ALA A 30 -26.64 -20.88 -14.64
CA ALA A 30 -25.93 -19.81 -15.33
C ALA A 30 -26.41 -18.41 -14.87
N ARG A 31 -27.72 -18.22 -14.71
CA ARG A 31 -28.26 -16.94 -14.18
C ARG A 31 -27.78 -16.65 -12.76
N ASN A 32 -27.77 -17.66 -11.90
CA ASN A 32 -27.31 -17.52 -10.52
C ASN A 32 -25.80 -17.27 -10.45
N GLN A 33 -25.00 -17.98 -11.26
CA GLN A 33 -23.55 -17.80 -11.36
C GLN A 33 -23.21 -16.39 -11.84
N ASN A 34 -23.81 -15.94 -12.95
CA ASN A 34 -23.62 -14.59 -13.47
C ASN A 34 -23.97 -13.51 -12.42
N HIS A 35 -25.10 -13.66 -11.72
CA HIS A 35 -25.48 -12.73 -10.65
C HIS A 35 -24.49 -12.73 -9.48
N SER A 36 -23.98 -13.91 -9.12
CA SER A 36 -22.96 -14.04 -8.08
C SER A 36 -21.63 -13.40 -8.49
N GLU A 37 -21.25 -13.49 -9.76
CA GLU A 37 -20.04 -12.89 -10.30
C GLU A 37 -20.14 -11.38 -10.38
N VAL A 38 -21.26 -10.84 -10.87
CA VAL A 38 -21.53 -9.39 -10.89
C VAL A 38 -21.46 -8.80 -9.48
N LYS A 39 -22.04 -9.48 -8.49
CA LYS A 39 -21.93 -9.07 -7.08
C LYS A 39 -20.48 -9.08 -6.59
N LYS A 40 -19.73 -10.16 -6.84
CA LYS A 40 -18.31 -10.25 -6.47
C LYS A 40 -17.45 -9.20 -7.16
N GLU A 41 -17.74 -8.85 -8.41
CA GLU A 41 -17.06 -7.76 -9.11
C GLU A 41 -17.37 -6.41 -8.49
N MET A 42 -18.64 -6.14 -8.18
CA MET A 42 -19.03 -4.93 -7.47
C MET A 42 -18.34 -4.85 -6.11
N GLU A 43 -18.28 -5.95 -5.36
CA GLU A 43 -17.53 -6.04 -4.10
C GLU A 43 -16.03 -5.77 -4.31
N ARG A 44 -15.40 -6.37 -5.33
CA ARG A 44 -13.99 -6.07 -5.66
C ARG A 44 -13.76 -4.60 -5.99
N MET A 45 -14.71 -3.95 -6.65
CA MET A 45 -14.62 -2.53 -7.00
C MET A 45 -14.87 -1.60 -5.81
N THR A 46 -15.72 -1.99 -4.85
CA THR A 46 -15.98 -1.19 -3.64
C THR A 46 -14.87 -1.33 -2.60
N LEU A 47 -14.15 -2.45 -2.62
CA LEU A 47 -13.07 -2.70 -1.68
C LEU A 47 -11.88 -1.74 -1.89
N PRO A 48 -11.27 -1.24 -0.80
CA PRO A 48 -10.04 -0.47 -0.90
C PRO A 48 -8.91 -1.26 -1.56
N LYS A 49 -8.06 -0.59 -2.34
CA LYS A 49 -6.89 -1.20 -3.02
C LYS A 49 -5.93 -1.99 -2.10
N ASN A 50 -5.94 -1.72 -0.79
CA ASN A 50 -5.10 -2.39 0.20
C ASN A 50 -5.82 -3.52 0.96
N TRP A 51 -7.03 -3.91 0.54
CA TRP A 51 -7.84 -4.90 1.22
C TRP A 51 -7.20 -6.30 1.27
N ASP A 52 -6.73 -6.80 0.13
CA ASP A 52 -6.12 -8.15 0.06
C ASP A 52 -4.87 -8.25 0.94
N ILE A 53 -4.05 -7.20 0.97
CA ILE A 53 -2.87 -7.12 1.84
C ILE A 53 -3.29 -7.13 3.31
N ARG A 54 -4.41 -6.48 3.66
CA ARG A 54 -4.95 -6.48 5.02
C ARG A 54 -5.46 -7.87 5.42
N GLN A 55 -6.15 -8.55 4.51
CA GLN A 55 -6.64 -9.91 4.72
C GLN A 55 -5.49 -10.90 4.92
N GLN A 56 -4.52 -10.92 4.00
CA GLN A 56 -3.33 -11.76 4.14
C GLN A 56 -2.58 -11.49 5.44
N LYS A 57 -2.50 -10.23 5.88
CA LYS A 57 -1.89 -9.89 7.16
C LYS A 57 -2.72 -10.42 8.35
N ALA A 58 -4.04 -10.33 8.30
CA ALA A 58 -4.92 -10.85 9.33
C ALA A 58 -4.83 -12.39 9.42
N GLU A 59 -4.87 -13.07 8.28
CA GLU A 59 -4.67 -14.52 8.17
C GLU A 59 -3.29 -14.94 8.71
N TRP A 60 -2.24 -14.20 8.35
CA TRP A 60 -0.89 -14.44 8.86
C TRP A 60 -0.83 -14.29 10.38
N LEU A 61 -1.46 -13.25 10.95
CA LEU A 61 -1.51 -13.05 12.41
C LEU A 61 -2.25 -14.17 13.13
N ILE A 62 -3.39 -14.61 12.58
CA ILE A 62 -4.17 -15.72 13.13
C ILE A 62 -3.34 -17.01 13.10
N LYS A 63 -2.69 -17.29 11.96
CA LYS A 63 -1.84 -18.46 11.80
C LYS A 63 -0.61 -18.41 12.71
N ASP A 64 0.04 -17.26 12.83
CA ASP A 64 1.21 -17.08 13.71
C ASP A 64 0.82 -17.29 15.18
N LYS A 65 -0.35 -16.78 15.60
CA LYS A 65 -0.91 -17.03 16.93
C LYS A 65 -1.21 -18.51 17.17
N ALA A 66 -1.92 -19.17 16.24
CA ALA A 66 -2.23 -20.60 16.35
C ALA A 66 -0.95 -21.44 16.47
N ASN A 67 0.09 -21.14 15.68
CA ASN A 67 1.34 -21.88 15.79
C ASN A 67 2.09 -21.61 17.11
N ARG A 68 1.93 -20.42 17.70
CA ARG A 68 2.50 -20.09 19.01
C ARG A 68 1.76 -20.86 20.10
N ASP A 69 0.43 -20.87 20.07
CA ASP A 69 -0.41 -21.64 21.00
C ASP A 69 -0.07 -23.15 20.92
N ASP A 70 0.07 -23.71 19.70
CA ASP A 70 0.49 -25.10 19.47
C ASP A 70 1.91 -25.41 20.00
N ALA A 71 2.82 -24.43 19.96
CA ALA A 71 4.17 -24.58 20.47
C ALA A 71 4.20 -24.53 22.01
N GLU A 72 3.41 -23.63 22.61
CA GLU A 72 3.22 -23.54 24.06
C GLU A 72 2.60 -24.82 24.62
N GLU A 73 1.59 -25.41 23.96
CA GLU A 73 1.00 -26.69 24.35
C GLU A 73 2.02 -27.84 24.33
N LYS A 74 2.95 -27.81 23.37
CA LYS A 74 4.05 -28.80 23.27
C LYS A 74 5.24 -28.47 24.17
N GLY A 75 5.20 -27.37 24.92
CA GLY A 75 6.31 -26.91 25.77
C GLY A 75 7.56 -26.47 24.99
N MET A 76 7.41 -26.08 23.73
CA MET A 76 8.50 -25.61 22.86
C MET A 76 8.48 -24.10 22.70
N ASP A 77 9.67 -23.50 22.55
CA ASP A 77 9.82 -22.09 22.20
C ASP A 77 9.52 -21.86 20.70
N TYR A 78 8.43 -21.17 20.41
CA TYR A 78 7.98 -20.88 19.04
C TYR A 78 9.03 -20.15 18.21
N ASP A 79 9.73 -19.18 18.79
CA ASP A 79 10.68 -18.36 18.05
C ASP A 79 11.89 -19.21 17.62
N ARG A 80 12.30 -20.18 18.44
CA ARG A 80 13.32 -21.17 18.09
C ARG A 80 12.85 -22.11 16.97
N VAL A 81 11.65 -22.67 17.07
CA VAL A 81 11.08 -23.57 16.04
C VAL A 81 10.96 -22.85 14.70
N LYS A 82 10.57 -21.58 14.72
CA LYS A 82 10.48 -20.72 13.53
C LYS A 82 11.86 -20.50 12.90
N LEU A 83 12.88 -20.22 13.70
CA LEU A 83 14.25 -20.02 13.23
C LEU A 83 14.87 -21.29 12.62
N LEU A 84 14.52 -22.49 13.10
CA LEU A 84 15.00 -23.75 12.52
C LEU A 84 14.56 -23.93 11.06
N ASN A 85 13.41 -23.37 10.68
CA ASN A 85 12.89 -23.43 9.32
C ASN A 85 13.45 -22.32 8.39
N VAL A 86 14.25 -21.39 8.92
CA VAL A 86 14.84 -20.29 8.15
C VAL A 86 16.29 -20.61 7.81
N SER A 87 16.62 -20.66 6.52
CA SER A 87 18.01 -20.82 6.07
C SER A 87 18.87 -19.62 6.47
N ALA A 88 20.15 -19.86 6.77
CA ALA A 88 21.12 -18.81 7.09
C ALA A 88 21.19 -17.71 6.00
N GLN A 89 21.11 -18.10 4.73
CA GLN A 89 21.11 -17.16 3.60
C GLN A 89 19.87 -16.26 3.58
N ASP A 90 18.71 -16.81 3.93
CA ASP A 90 17.46 -16.04 3.99
C ASP A 90 17.47 -15.09 5.19
N GLN A 91 18.00 -15.54 6.33
CA GLN A 91 18.19 -14.70 7.50
C GLN A 91 19.12 -13.52 7.21
N GLU A 92 20.25 -13.73 6.53
CA GLU A 92 21.13 -12.64 6.10
C GLU A 92 20.43 -11.64 5.18
N ARG A 93 19.61 -12.14 4.24
CA ARG A 93 18.85 -11.28 3.33
C ARG A 93 17.85 -10.42 4.10
N ILE A 94 17.11 -11.04 5.02
CA ILE A 94 16.15 -10.36 5.91
C ILE A 94 16.86 -9.30 6.74
N ASP A 95 18.01 -9.61 7.34
CA ASP A 95 18.76 -8.69 8.18
C ASP A 95 19.34 -7.52 7.38
N LYS A 96 19.82 -7.77 6.14
CA LYS A 96 20.24 -6.70 5.22
C LYS A 96 19.07 -5.75 4.90
N ILE A 97 17.87 -6.29 4.66
CA ILE A 97 16.67 -5.49 4.40
C ILE A 97 16.26 -4.70 5.66
N LYS A 98 16.21 -5.33 6.83
CA LYS A 98 15.90 -4.67 8.11
C LYS A 98 16.87 -3.53 8.41
N LYS A 99 18.18 -3.77 8.27
CA LYS A 99 19.22 -2.74 8.44
C LYS A 99 19.04 -1.57 7.48
N ARG A 100 18.72 -1.84 6.22
CA ARG A 100 18.42 -0.81 5.22
C ARG A 100 17.18 -0.01 5.60
N ASN A 101 16.09 -0.68 5.98
CA ASN A 101 14.83 -0.04 6.35
C ASN A 101 14.98 0.82 7.62
N LYS A 102 15.75 0.37 8.61
CA LYS A 102 16.06 1.17 9.81
C LYS A 102 16.80 2.46 9.47
N LYS A 103 17.72 2.42 8.50
CA LYS A 103 18.45 3.61 8.01
C LYS A 103 17.56 4.56 7.18
N ILE A 104 16.60 4.02 6.44
CA ILE A 104 15.67 4.80 5.61
C ILE A 104 14.52 5.40 6.43
N GLY A 105 14.24 4.86 7.62
CA GLY A 105 13.17 5.34 8.49
C GLY A 105 13.26 6.84 8.79
N ASP A 106 12.11 7.51 8.78
CA ASP A 106 12.02 8.94 9.06
C ASP A 106 12.32 9.19 10.55
N GLN A 107 13.43 9.88 10.81
CA GLN A 107 13.88 10.23 12.17
C GLN A 107 13.15 11.46 12.73
N GLY A 108 12.16 11.98 12.01
CA GLY A 108 11.46 13.21 12.36
C GLY A 108 12.11 14.44 11.75
N PHE A 109 11.44 15.58 11.96
CA PHE A 109 11.92 16.88 11.53
C PHE A 109 12.95 17.42 12.52
N ALA A 110 14.18 17.64 12.05
CA ALA A 110 15.25 18.28 12.82
C ALA A 110 15.46 19.72 12.34
N ASP A 111 15.83 19.89 11.08
CA ASP A 111 16.06 21.18 10.44
C ASP A 111 15.67 21.16 8.95
N TYR A 112 15.35 22.33 8.40
CA TYR A 112 14.99 22.49 6.99
C TYR A 112 16.13 22.05 6.07
N GLU A 113 17.40 22.32 6.38
CA GLU A 113 18.53 21.91 5.53
C GLU A 113 18.67 20.38 5.45
N THR A 114 18.45 19.69 6.56
CA THR A 114 18.46 18.23 6.56
C THR A 114 17.31 17.66 5.72
N GLN A 115 16.15 18.33 5.72
CA GLN A 115 14.98 17.93 4.96
C GLN A 115 15.15 18.21 3.46
N THR A 116 15.73 19.35 3.08
CA THR A 116 16.05 19.69 1.69
C THR A 116 17.09 18.72 1.13
N ALA A 117 18.15 18.42 1.88
CA ALA A 117 19.17 17.44 1.47
C ALA A 117 18.57 16.05 1.25
N ARG A 118 17.70 15.58 2.15
CA ARG A 118 16.97 14.30 1.99
C ARG A 118 16.06 14.31 0.75
N GLN A 119 15.33 15.40 0.53
CA GLN A 119 14.49 15.54 -0.65
C GLN A 119 15.33 15.49 -1.93
N TYR A 120 16.43 16.25 -1.97
CA TYR A 120 17.35 16.32 -3.09
C TYR A 120 17.93 14.94 -3.43
N GLN A 121 18.49 14.23 -2.44
CA GLN A 121 19.01 12.87 -2.64
C GLN A 121 17.95 11.91 -3.19
N ARG A 122 16.69 12.05 -2.76
CA ARG A 122 15.58 11.25 -3.28
C ARG A 122 15.25 11.62 -4.73
N LEU A 123 15.25 12.90 -5.08
CA LEU A 123 15.03 13.36 -6.46
C LEU A 123 16.15 12.87 -7.37
N VAL A 124 17.41 13.02 -6.96
CA VAL A 124 18.58 12.52 -7.71
C VAL A 124 18.50 11.03 -7.98
N LYS A 125 18.09 10.23 -6.98
CA LYS A 125 17.89 8.78 -7.16
C LYS A 125 16.70 8.43 -8.06
N ALA A 126 15.70 9.31 -8.14
CA ALA A 126 14.52 9.12 -8.97
C ALA A 126 14.69 9.66 -10.39
N MET A 127 15.76 10.42 -10.66
CA MET A 127 16.04 10.94 -12.00
C MET A 127 16.24 9.77 -12.98
N PRO A 128 15.76 9.92 -14.23
CA PRO A 128 16.01 8.92 -15.26
C PRO A 128 17.51 8.76 -15.51
N ALA A 129 17.90 7.57 -15.98
CA ALA A 129 19.28 7.33 -16.38
C ALA A 129 19.70 8.34 -17.45
N LYS A 130 20.97 8.74 -17.39
CA LYS A 130 21.57 9.69 -18.33
C LYS A 130 21.51 9.14 -19.74
N ASP A 131 20.91 9.90 -20.66
CA ASP A 131 20.95 9.60 -22.08
C ASP A 131 22.36 9.95 -22.62
N LEU A 132 23.14 8.92 -22.88
CA LEU A 132 24.54 9.04 -23.32
C LEU A 132 24.65 9.63 -24.74
N GLN A 133 23.69 9.38 -25.62
CA GLN A 133 23.74 9.88 -27.00
C GLN A 133 23.57 11.38 -27.02
N ARG A 134 22.47 11.89 -26.43
CA ARG A 134 22.23 13.32 -26.30
C ARG A 134 23.34 14.04 -25.56
N TYR A 135 23.91 13.41 -24.54
CA TYR A 135 25.04 13.96 -23.81
C TYR A 135 26.28 14.13 -24.70
N ASN A 136 26.61 13.12 -25.52
CA ASN A 136 27.77 13.20 -26.41
C ASN A 136 27.55 14.23 -27.53
N GLU A 137 26.36 14.29 -28.13
CA GLU A 137 25.99 15.33 -29.11
C GLU A 137 26.14 16.74 -28.54
N GLN A 138 25.64 16.97 -27.32
CA GLN A 138 25.80 18.26 -26.64
C GLN A 138 27.26 18.57 -26.32
N LYS A 139 28.03 17.56 -25.92
CA LYS A 139 29.46 17.71 -25.65
C LYS A 139 30.24 18.12 -26.90
N GLU A 140 29.96 17.49 -28.04
CA GLU A 140 30.58 17.85 -29.33
C GLU A 140 30.17 19.24 -29.80
N MET A 141 28.89 19.61 -29.67
CA MET A 141 28.39 20.93 -30.06
C MET A 141 29.02 22.08 -29.26
N ILE A 142 29.26 21.86 -27.97
CA ILE A 142 29.82 22.89 -27.07
C ILE A 142 31.37 22.86 -27.11
N GLY A 143 31.98 21.73 -27.49
CA GLY A 143 33.42 21.60 -27.70
C GLY A 143 34.25 21.91 -26.46
N ASP A 144 35.33 22.67 -26.62
CA ASP A 144 36.27 23.00 -25.54
C ASP A 144 35.61 23.81 -24.40
N ASN A 145 34.52 24.52 -24.70
CA ASN A 145 33.77 25.27 -23.70
C ASN A 145 32.93 24.38 -22.78
N TYR A 146 32.81 23.07 -23.06
CA TYR A 146 31.97 22.15 -22.28
C TYR A 146 32.43 22.02 -20.83
N TYR A 147 33.74 22.12 -20.61
CA TYR A 147 34.38 22.03 -19.30
C TYR A 147 34.74 23.41 -18.71
N SER A 148 34.23 24.50 -19.30
CA SER A 148 34.47 25.86 -18.81
C SER A 148 33.82 26.09 -17.44
N SER A 149 34.38 27.01 -16.65
CA SER A 149 33.85 27.41 -15.34
C SER A 149 32.41 27.92 -15.41
N ASN A 150 31.97 28.40 -16.59
CA ASN A 150 30.59 28.77 -16.87
C ASN A 150 29.99 27.76 -17.87
N PRO A 151 29.35 26.69 -17.38
CA PRO A 151 28.81 25.62 -18.24
C PRO A 151 27.55 26.05 -19.02
N ILE A 152 26.92 27.17 -18.62
CA ILE A 152 25.76 27.72 -19.31
C ILE A 152 26.28 28.75 -20.32
N LEU A 153 26.46 28.32 -21.57
CA LEU A 153 26.62 29.25 -22.67
C LEU A 153 25.24 29.86 -22.98
N GLU A 154 25.00 31.06 -22.44
CA GLU A 154 23.76 31.80 -22.64
C GLU A 154 23.50 32.01 -24.14
N GLY A 155 22.39 31.47 -24.64
CA GLY A 155 21.99 31.56 -26.05
C GLY A 155 22.33 30.38 -26.95
N VAL A 156 23.25 29.48 -26.56
CA VAL A 156 23.61 28.29 -27.38
C VAL A 156 22.75 27.08 -27.05
N HIS A 157 22.37 26.91 -25.78
CA HIS A 157 21.52 25.81 -25.37
C HIS A 157 20.04 26.18 -25.47
N LYS A 158 19.29 25.43 -26.28
CA LYS A 158 17.82 25.50 -26.34
C LYS A 158 17.23 24.17 -25.91
N ASP A 159 16.51 24.18 -24.80
CA ASP A 159 15.87 22.98 -24.27
C ASP A 159 14.80 22.44 -25.22
N SER A 160 14.77 21.13 -25.39
CA SER A 160 13.70 20.47 -26.11
C SER A 160 12.39 20.60 -25.32
N LYS A 161 11.27 20.80 -26.02
CA LYS A 161 9.92 20.80 -25.41
C LYS A 161 9.65 19.53 -24.58
N ALA A 162 10.21 18.39 -24.99
CA ALA A 162 10.08 17.14 -24.24
C ALA A 162 10.80 17.20 -22.88
N ALA A 163 11.97 17.84 -22.81
CA ALA A 163 12.72 18.01 -21.56
C ALA A 163 11.97 18.95 -20.60
N VAL A 164 11.42 20.05 -21.12
CA VAL A 164 10.57 20.98 -20.36
C VAL A 164 9.34 20.25 -19.81
N ASN A 165 8.64 19.46 -20.63
CA ASN A 165 7.49 18.69 -20.17
C ASN A 165 7.84 17.68 -19.08
N ASN A 166 9.01 17.04 -19.14
CA ASN A 166 9.46 16.12 -18.11
C ASN A 166 9.76 16.85 -16.79
N MET A 167 10.38 18.03 -16.86
CA MET A 167 10.60 18.89 -15.68
C MET A 167 9.26 19.29 -15.03
N VAL A 168 8.28 19.73 -15.83
CA VAL A 168 6.95 20.11 -15.33
C VAL A 168 6.27 18.92 -14.64
N LYS A 169 6.31 17.73 -15.25
CA LYS A 169 5.77 16.51 -14.63
C LYS A 169 6.43 16.18 -13.30
N ASP A 170 7.75 16.34 -13.18
CA ASP A 170 8.45 16.10 -11.91
C ASP A 170 8.02 17.14 -10.85
N LEU A 171 7.91 18.42 -11.21
CA LEU A 171 7.41 19.47 -10.32
C LEU A 171 5.99 19.17 -9.82
N ASP A 172 5.08 18.74 -10.70
CA ASP A 172 3.72 18.35 -10.32
C ASP A 172 3.74 17.18 -9.33
N GLN A 173 4.57 16.15 -9.57
CA GLN A 173 4.74 15.04 -8.64
C GLN A 173 5.30 15.49 -7.29
N GLN A 174 6.23 16.46 -7.27
CA GLN A 174 6.76 17.03 -6.04
C GLN A 174 5.66 17.78 -5.26
N ILE A 175 4.84 18.57 -5.95
CA ILE A 175 3.70 19.29 -5.38
C ILE A 175 2.68 18.30 -4.78
N GLU A 176 2.34 17.24 -5.51
CA GLU A 176 1.44 16.20 -5.00
C GLU A 176 1.98 15.52 -3.75
N LYS A 177 3.28 15.18 -3.74
CA LYS A 177 3.94 14.59 -2.56
C LYS A 177 3.90 15.55 -1.37
N ARG A 178 4.10 16.86 -1.59
CA ARG A 178 4.03 17.89 -0.56
C ARG A 178 2.61 18.01 0.01
N LYS A 179 1.57 18.01 -0.84
CA LYS A 179 0.16 18.02 -0.40
C LYS A 179 -0.18 16.82 0.50
N LYS A 180 0.43 15.67 0.25
CA LYS A 180 0.24 14.42 1.02
C LYS A 180 1.08 14.33 2.30
N PHE A 181 1.96 15.31 2.59
CA PHE A 181 2.84 15.28 3.77
C PHE A 181 2.04 15.33 5.08
N SER A 182 1.09 16.27 5.19
CA SER A 182 0.16 16.33 6.32
C SER A 182 -1.10 15.53 6.00
N ARG A 183 -1.12 14.25 6.38
CA ARG A 183 -2.30 13.39 6.21
C ARG A 183 -3.29 13.64 7.37
N ARG A 184 -4.55 13.92 7.04
CA ARG A 184 -5.62 13.96 8.05
C ARG A 184 -5.77 12.56 8.64
N ARG A 185 -5.70 12.44 9.96
CA ARG A 185 -6.09 11.21 10.65
C ARG A 185 -7.61 11.07 10.51
N MET A 186 -8.09 9.84 10.29
CA MET A 186 -9.52 9.54 10.29
C MET A 186 -10.12 10.02 11.62
N HIS A 187 -11.28 10.69 11.55
CA HIS A 187 -12.04 11.01 12.73
C HIS A 187 -12.58 9.70 13.32
N ASN A 188 -12.41 9.51 14.63
CA ASN A 188 -13.03 8.39 15.32
C ASN A 188 -14.30 8.92 15.99
N ASP A 189 -15.46 8.52 15.51
CA ASP A 189 -16.76 9.00 16.02
C ASP A 189 -17.07 8.46 17.43
N GLU A 190 -16.39 7.40 17.85
CA GLU A 190 -16.54 6.79 19.18
C GLU A 190 -15.67 7.45 20.27
N ALA A 191 -14.78 8.37 19.91
CA ALA A 191 -13.93 9.04 20.89
C ALA A 191 -14.71 10.14 21.65
N ASP A 192 -14.50 10.24 22.95
CA ASP A 192 -15.10 11.30 23.78
C ASP A 192 -14.75 12.69 23.22
N ILE A 193 -15.78 13.48 22.94
CA ILE A 193 -15.66 14.78 22.31
C ILE A 193 -15.44 15.85 23.38
N ASP A 194 -14.20 16.33 23.49
CA ASP A 194 -13.80 17.40 24.42
C ASP A 194 -13.89 18.82 23.83
N TYR A 195 -14.49 18.97 22.64
CA TYR A 195 -14.48 20.21 21.87
C TYR A 195 -15.85 20.56 21.27
N ILE A 196 -16.11 21.86 21.15
CA ILE A 196 -17.35 22.39 20.53
C ILE A 196 -17.13 22.69 19.04
N ASN A 197 -15.93 23.10 18.63
CA ASN A 197 -15.62 23.48 17.25
C ASN A 197 -14.26 22.93 16.77
N GLU A 198 -14.02 22.98 15.46
CA GLU A 198 -12.80 22.44 14.82
C GLU A 198 -11.51 23.14 15.30
N LYS A 199 -11.58 24.45 15.58
CA LYS A 199 -10.42 25.21 16.08
C LYS A 199 -10.06 24.76 17.50
N ASN A 200 -11.06 24.55 18.34
CA ASN A 200 -10.95 24.05 19.70
C ASN A 200 -10.37 22.62 19.68
N ARG A 201 -10.88 21.72 18.83
CA ARG A 201 -10.29 20.38 18.64
C ARG A 201 -8.78 20.42 18.35
N ARG A 202 -8.35 21.32 17.45
CA ARG A 202 -6.92 21.46 17.12
C ARG A 202 -6.12 22.00 18.28
N LEU A 203 -6.69 22.91 19.06
CA LEU A 203 -6.07 23.44 20.26
C LEU A 203 -5.95 22.37 21.34
N ASN A 204 -7.03 21.67 21.68
CA ASN A 204 -7.04 20.55 22.63
C ASN A 204 -6.02 19.48 22.22
N LYS A 205 -5.99 19.10 20.94
CA LYS A 205 -4.99 18.17 20.42
C LYS A 205 -3.56 18.68 20.56
N LYS A 206 -3.32 20.00 20.39
CA LYS A 206 -2.01 20.60 20.62
C LYS A 206 -1.66 20.53 22.10
N LEU A 207 -2.58 20.90 23.00
CA LEU A 207 -2.38 20.82 24.45
C LEU A 207 -2.08 19.38 24.88
N ALA A 208 -2.86 18.42 24.42
CA ALA A 208 -2.67 17.00 24.66
C ALA A 208 -1.25 16.54 24.31
N MET A 209 -0.72 16.94 23.16
CA MET A 209 0.66 16.57 22.76
C MET A 209 1.75 17.06 23.74
N TYR A 210 1.55 18.18 24.43
CA TYR A 210 2.54 18.74 25.35
C TYR A 210 2.29 18.38 26.81
N TYR A 211 1.02 18.32 27.22
CA TYR A 211 0.63 18.21 28.63
C TYR A 211 0.17 16.80 29.03
N ASP A 212 -0.34 15.98 28.12
CA ASP A 212 -0.77 14.61 28.45
C ASP A 212 0.31 13.80 29.18
N PRO A 213 1.62 13.86 28.81
CA PRO A 213 2.66 13.14 29.54
C PRO A 213 2.77 13.51 31.02
N TYR A 214 2.34 14.72 31.40
CA TYR A 214 2.42 15.25 32.76
C TYR A 214 1.08 15.21 33.50
N THR A 215 -0.05 15.11 32.79
CA THR A 215 -1.41 15.15 33.36
C THR A 215 -2.12 13.79 33.34
N THR A 216 -1.39 12.69 33.10
CA THR A 216 -1.96 11.35 33.05
C THR A 216 -2.69 10.97 34.34
N GLU A 217 -2.10 11.27 35.51
CA GLU A 217 -2.70 10.97 36.82
C GLU A 217 -3.99 11.74 37.05
N ILE A 218 -4.00 13.04 36.72
CA ILE A 218 -5.19 13.89 36.84
C ILE A 218 -6.30 13.38 35.92
N LYS A 219 -5.96 12.98 34.69
CA LYS A 219 -6.91 12.42 33.73
C LYS A 219 -7.50 11.10 34.23
N GLN A 220 -6.66 10.20 34.75
CA GLN A 220 -7.13 8.94 35.35
C GLN A 220 -8.00 9.18 36.59
N ALA A 221 -7.67 10.15 37.43
CA ALA A 221 -8.48 10.51 38.60
C ALA A 221 -9.87 11.00 38.16
N LEU A 222 -9.94 11.85 37.13
CA LEU A 222 -11.21 12.29 36.54
C LEU A 222 -12.04 11.13 35.99
N GLU A 223 -11.40 10.21 35.24
CA GLU A 223 -12.06 9.00 34.72
C GLU A 223 -12.53 8.05 35.83
N ARG A 224 -11.87 8.05 37.00
CA ARG A 224 -12.26 7.29 38.21
C ARG A 224 -13.26 8.04 39.11
N GLY A 225 -13.77 9.20 38.70
CA GLY A 225 -14.73 9.96 39.49
C GLY A 225 -14.12 10.76 40.63
N THR A 226 -12.90 11.29 40.44
CA THR A 226 -12.16 12.16 41.38
C THR A 226 -11.80 11.55 42.73
N ALA A 227 -11.87 10.22 42.86
CA ALA A 227 -11.31 9.52 44.01
C ALA A 227 -9.77 9.55 43.95
N ILE A 228 -9.15 10.12 44.99
CA ILE A 228 -7.70 10.12 45.23
C ILE A 228 -7.25 8.70 45.58
#